data_AF-A0A9W8D3X8-F1
#
_entry.id   AF-A0A9W8D3X8-F1
#
_cell.length_a   1.000
_cell.length_b   1.000
_cell.length_c   1.000
_cell.angle_alpha   90.00
_cell.angle_beta   90.00
_cell.angle_gamma   90.00
#
_symmetry.space_group_name_H-M   'P 1'
#
loop_
_entity.id
_entity.type
_entity.pdbx_description
1 polymer ?
#
loop_
_entity_poly.entity_id
_entity_poly.type
_entity_poly.pdbx_seq_one_letter_code
_entity_poly.pdbx_strand_id
1 'polypeptide(L)'
;MRKVGIISFVGIVGTGLLLRYTIVPDEEKMLKSLSPETRAIYERNKVQRREQHDKIMEQIIESAKSDKPIWKVGPSNSTDSKS
;
A
#
# COMPACT_ATOMS: atom_id res chain seq x y z
N MET A 1 -0.54 -7.33 37.16
CA MET A 1 -1.44 -7.45 35.99
C MET A 1 -0.92 -6.81 34.69
N ARG A 2 -0.16 -5.70 34.71
CA ARG A 2 0.33 -5.03 33.47
C ARG A 2 1.31 -5.85 32.60
N LYS A 3 2.08 -6.78 33.18
CA LYS A 3 3.11 -7.55 32.46
C LYS A 3 2.55 -8.64 31.54
N VAL A 4 1.38 -9.18 31.87
CA VAL A 4 0.76 -10.28 31.10
C VAL A 4 0.30 -9.78 29.72
N GLY A 5 -0.28 -8.59 29.64
CA GLY A 5 -0.73 -8.00 28.38
C GLY A 5 0.41 -7.74 27.38
N ILE A 6 1.59 -7.33 27.85
CA ILE A 6 2.76 -7.08 27.00
C ILE A 6 3.28 -8.41 26.42
N ILE A 7 3.34 -9.47 27.24
CA ILE A 7 3.80 -10.80 26.79
C ILE A 7 2.86 -11.37 25.74
N SER A 8 1.54 -11.24 25.93
CA SER A 8 0.56 -11.69 24.95
C SER A 8 0.64 -10.92 23.63
N PHE A 9 0.83 -9.60 23.67
CA PHE A 9 0.98 -8.78 22.47
C PHE A 9 2.24 -9.15 21.67
N VAL A 10 3.38 -9.32 22.34
CA VAL A 10 4.63 -9.76 21.70
C VAL A 10 4.49 -11.15 21.11
N GLY A 11 3.77 -12.06 21.79
CA GLY A 11 3.49 -13.40 21.27
C GLY A 11 2.64 -13.37 19.99
N ILE A 12 1.60 -12.53 19.93
CA ILE A 12 0.73 -12.40 18.75
C ILE A 12 1.51 -11.79 17.58
N VAL A 13 2.25 -10.71 17.81
CA VAL A 13 3.04 -10.04 16.76
C VAL A 13 4.17 -10.96 16.26
N GLY A 14 4.87 -11.63 17.17
CA GLY A 14 5.93 -12.58 16.81
C GLY A 14 5.41 -13.77 16.01
N THR A 15 4.24 -14.32 16.39
CA THR A 15 3.59 -15.40 15.65
C THR A 15 3.15 -14.93 14.26
N GLY A 16 2.57 -13.74 14.15
CA GLY A 16 2.17 -13.16 12.86
C GLY A 16 3.35 -12.96 11.91
N LEU A 17 4.48 -12.46 12.41
CA LEU A 17 5.71 -12.33 11.63
C LEU A 17 6.26 -13.69 11.20
N LEU A 18 6.31 -14.66 12.11
CA LEU A 18 6.78 -16.00 11.81
C LEU A 18 5.95 -16.63 10.68
N LEU A 19 4.62 -16.59 10.78
CA LEU A 19 3.71 -17.09 9.74
C LEU A 19 3.93 -16.37 8.40
N ARG A 20 4.15 -15.04 8.43
CA ARG A 20 4.41 -14.26 7.22
C ARG A 20 5.70 -14.70 6.52
N TYR A 21 6.74 -15.03 7.27
CA TYR A 21 8.01 -15.51 6.72
C TYR A 21 7.96 -16.96 6.22
N THR A 22 7.12 -17.81 6.83
CA THR A 22 7.06 -19.23 6.47
C THR A 22 6.05 -19.54 5.38
N ILE A 23 4.91 -18.84 5.34
CA ILE A 23 3.78 -19.20 4.46
C ILE A 23 3.79 -18.39 3.17
N VAL A 24 4.13 -17.10 3.22
CA VAL A 24 4.05 -16.24 2.05
C VAL A 24 5.41 -16.18 1.36
N PRO A 25 5.53 -16.67 0.11
CA PRO A 25 6.79 -16.60 -0.61
C PRO A 25 7.20 -15.14 -0.81
N ASP A 26 8.49 -14.90 -0.66
CA ASP A 26 9.12 -13.60 -0.83
C ASP A 26 8.77 -12.98 -2.19
N GLU A 27 8.63 -11.66 -2.25
CA GLU A 27 8.15 -10.94 -3.44
C GLU A 27 9.05 -11.21 -4.66
N GLU A 28 10.35 -11.37 -4.45
CA GLU A 28 11.28 -11.75 -5.51
C GLU A 28 11.05 -13.18 -6.02
N LYS A 29 10.64 -14.10 -5.15
CA LYS A 29 10.30 -15.47 -5.54
C LYS A 29 8.99 -15.49 -6.33
N MET A 30 8.01 -14.67 -5.94
CA MET A 30 6.78 -14.45 -6.71
C MET A 30 7.10 -13.86 -8.09
N LEU A 31 7.97 -12.85 -8.16
CA LEU A 31 8.40 -12.23 -9.42
C LEU A 31 9.20 -13.20 -10.30
N LYS A 32 9.94 -14.15 -9.71
CA LYS A 32 10.67 -15.22 -10.43
C LYS A 32 9.75 -16.35 -10.90
N SER A 33 8.66 -16.64 -10.20
CA SER A 33 7.65 -17.60 -10.67
C SER A 33 6.69 -17.01 -11.71
N LEU A 34 6.62 -15.69 -11.83
CA LEU A 34 5.80 -15.01 -12.84
C LEU A 34 6.42 -15.19 -14.24
N SER A 35 5.58 -15.44 -15.24
CA SER A 35 5.99 -15.58 -16.64
C SER A 35 6.63 -14.26 -17.15
N PRO A 36 7.51 -14.32 -18.17
CA PRO A 36 8.18 -13.13 -18.70
C PRO A 36 7.19 -12.06 -19.20
N GLU A 37 6.00 -12.46 -19.65
CA GLU A 37 4.92 -11.56 -20.04
C GLU A 37 4.38 -10.75 -18.84
N THR A 38 4.11 -11.41 -17.71
CA THR A 38 3.55 -10.72 -16.55
C THR A 38 4.54 -9.77 -15.90
N ARG A 39 5.85 -10.02 -16.02
CA ARG A 39 6.90 -9.08 -15.60
C ARG A 39 6.85 -7.78 -16.41
N ALA A 40 6.74 -7.87 -17.73
CA ALA A 40 6.66 -6.69 -18.58
C ALA A 40 5.41 -5.84 -18.29
N ILE A 41 4.28 -6.50 -18.00
CA ILE A 41 3.05 -5.82 -17.57
C ILE A 41 3.24 -5.17 -16.20
N TYR A 42 3.85 -5.88 -15.24
CA TYR A 42 4.14 -5.34 -13.91
C TYR A 42 5.04 -4.10 -13.97
N GLU A 43 6.10 -4.13 -14.78
CA GLU A 43 7.02 -3.03 -14.97
C GLU A 43 6.34 -1.81 -15.59
N ARG A 44 5.53 -2.00 -16.64
CA ARG A 44 4.72 -0.91 -17.23
C ARG A 44 3.77 -0.28 -16.21
N ASN A 45 3.09 -1.10 -15.42
CA ASN A 45 2.14 -0.63 -14.41
C ASN A 45 2.84 0.03 -13.20
N LYS A 46 4.06 -0.39 -12.87
CA LYS A 46 4.83 0.19 -11.75
C LYS A 46 5.15 1.66 -11.98
N VAL A 47 5.47 2.05 -13.21
CA VAL A 47 5.73 3.45 -13.57
C VAL A 47 4.45 4.27 -13.42
N GLN A 48 3.34 3.80 -13.99
CA GLN A 48 2.04 4.48 -13.88
C GLN A 48 1.59 4.65 -12.43
N ARG A 49 1.80 3.64 -11.56
CA ARG A 49 1.47 3.74 -10.14
C ARG A 49 2.30 4.80 -9.41
N ARG A 50 3.57 4.99 -9.77
CA ARG A 50 4.43 6.03 -9.19
C ARG A 50 3.95 7.41 -9.60
N GLU A 51 3.72 7.62 -10.89
CA GLU A 51 3.20 8.90 -11.40
C GLU A 51 1.84 9.26 -10.80
N GLN A 52 0.94 8.30 -10.60
CA GLN A 52 -0.34 8.52 -9.92
C GLN A 52 -0.13 8.91 -8.46
N HIS A 53 0.79 8.24 -7.76
CA HIS A 53 1.10 8.52 -6.37
C HIS A 53 1.69 9.93 -6.20
N ASP A 54 2.58 10.34 -7.10
CA ASP A 54 3.20 11.66 -7.09
C ASP A 54 2.13 12.76 -7.27
N LYS A 55 1.20 12.58 -8.23
CA LYS A 55 0.07 13.50 -8.42
C LYS A 55 -0.86 13.57 -7.20
N ILE A 56 -1.15 12.43 -6.58
CA ILE A 56 -1.96 12.38 -5.34
C ILE A 56 -1.24 13.14 -4.23
N MET A 57 0.07 12.97 -4.09
CA MET A 57 0.86 13.69 -3.08
C MET A 57 0.88 15.20 -3.34
N GLU A 58 1.03 15.63 -4.59
CA GLU A 58 0.93 17.04 -4.96
C GLU A 58 -0.43 17.63 -4.56
N GLN A 59 -1.53 16.92 -4.86
CA GLN A 59 -2.89 17.33 -4.47
C GLN A 59 -3.08 17.39 -2.94
N ILE A 60 -2.49 16.44 -2.20
CA ILE A 60 -2.53 16.43 -0.73
C ILE A 60 -1.75 17.63 -0.19
N ILE A 61 -0.57 17.93 -0.74
CA ILE A 61 0.26 19.07 -0.32
C ILE A 61 -0.46 20.40 -0.60
N GLU A 62 -1.11 20.52 -1.76
CA GLU A 62 -1.90 21.70 -2.11
C GLU A 62 -3.14 21.83 -1.20
N SER A 63 -3.84 20.73 -0.96
CA SER A 63 -4.98 20.67 -0.04
C SER A 63 -4.60 21.00 1.39
N ALA A 64 -3.42 20.56 1.85
CA ALA A 64 -2.91 20.85 3.19
C ALA A 64 -2.56 22.33 3.40
N LYS A 65 -2.26 23.07 2.33
CA LYS A 65 -2.09 24.53 2.36
C LYS A 65 -3.43 25.28 2.38
N SER A 66 -4.52 24.61 2.04
CA SER A 66 -5.87 25.16 2.02
C SER A 66 -6.55 24.97 3.38
N ASP A 67 -7.27 25.99 3.84
CA ASP A 67 -8.01 25.98 5.11
C ASP A 67 -9.28 25.10 5.05
N LYS A 68 -9.52 24.45 3.91
CA LYS A 68 -10.66 23.56 3.68
C LYS A 68 -10.30 22.14 4.07
N PRO A 69 -11.16 21.45 4.84
CA PRO A 69 -10.85 20.11 5.30
C PRO A 69 -10.79 19.10 4.15
N ILE A 70 -9.89 18.12 4.26
CA ILE A 70 -9.51 17.14 3.21
C ILE A 70 -10.72 16.43 2.56
N TRP A 71 -11.78 16.15 3.33
CA TRP A 71 -13.00 15.50 2.82
C TRP A 71 -13.88 16.38 1.91
N LYS A 72 -13.64 17.70 1.87
CA LYS A 72 -14.29 18.65 0.95
C LYS A 72 -13.46 18.95 -0.31
N VAL A 73 -12.17 18.59 -0.30
CA VAL A 73 -11.20 18.83 -1.38
C VAL A 73 -10.66 17.51 -1.95
N GLY A 74 -11.40 16.42 -1.77
CA GLY A 74 -11.00 15.08 -2.20
C GLY A 74 -10.64 15.00 -3.69
N PRO A 75 -9.86 14.00 -4.11
CA PRO A 75 -9.36 13.87 -5.47
C PRO A 75 -10.53 13.97 -6.45
N SER A 76 -10.52 14.99 -7.31
CA SER A 76 -11.59 15.34 -8.26
C SER A 76 -11.79 14.30 -9.39
N ASN A 77 -11.29 13.08 -9.19
CA ASN A 77 -11.19 12.01 -10.17
C ASN A 77 -11.65 10.65 -9.61
N SER A 78 -12.27 10.61 -8.43
CA SER A 78 -12.75 9.34 -7.84
C SER A 78 -14.19 8.95 -8.23
N THR A 79 -14.91 9.76 -9.02
CA THR A 79 -16.34 9.49 -9.35
C THR A 79 -16.73 9.44 -10.83
N ASP A 80 -15.84 9.65 -11.79
CA ASP A 80 -16.23 9.80 -13.22
C ASP A 80 -15.81 8.64 -14.14
N SER A 81 -15.82 7.39 -13.66
CA SER A 81 -15.57 6.21 -14.53
C SER A 81 -16.53 5.03 -14.33
N LYS A 82 -17.70 5.27 -13.74
CA LYS A 82 -18.83 4.32 -13.80
C LYS A 82 -20.13 5.07 -14.08
N SER A 83 -20.35 5.42 -15.35
CA SER A 83 -21.70 5.54 -15.93
C SER A 83 -21.65 5.05 -17.36
#